data_AF-A0A2D5V6Y9-F1
#
_entry.id   AF-A0A2D5V6Y9-F1
#
_cell.length_a   1.000
_cell.length_b   1.000
_cell.length_c   1.000
_cell.angle_alpha   90.00
_cell.angle_beta   90.00
_cell.angle_gamma   90.00
#
_symmetry.space_group_name_H-M   'P 1'
#
loop_
_entity.id
_entity.type
_entity.pdbx_description
1 polymer ?
#
loop_
_entity_poly.entity_id
_entity_poly.type
_entity_poly.pdbx_seq_one_letter_code
_entity_poly.pdbx_strand_id
1 'polypeptide(L)' 'MTYSTDFRRRVIARVRSGDSKSAACRLFGISRSTLHSWLNRADLSPSQ' A
#
# COMPACT_ATOMS: atom_id res chain seq x y z
N MET A 1 10.95 9.26 0.94
CA MET A 1 10.66 8.39 -0.22
C MET A 1 9.20 8.55 -0.59
N THR A 2 8.90 8.99 -1.81
CA THR A 2 7.53 9.20 -2.27
C THR A 2 7.11 8.06 -3.18
N TYR A 3 6.18 7.23 -2.73
CA TYR A 3 5.57 6.20 -3.58
C TYR A 3 4.52 6.85 -4.48
N SER A 4 4.57 6.58 -5.78
CA SER A 4 3.57 7.03 -6.75
C SER A 4 2.18 6.46 -6.43
N THR A 5 1.14 7.21 -6.78
CA THR A 5 -0.27 6.80 -6.52
C THR A 5 -0.61 5.45 -7.16
N ASP A 6 -0.11 5.19 -8.36
CA ASP A 6 -0.29 3.91 -9.05
C ASP A 6 0.29 2.73 -8.25
N PHE A 7 1.50 2.88 -7.71
CA PHE A 7 2.13 1.84 -6.90
C PHE A 7 1.28 1.52 -5.66
N ARG A 8 0.80 2.55 -4.96
CA ARG A 8 -0.08 2.39 -3.78
C ARG A 8 -1.36 1.65 -4.13
N ARG A 9 -1.98 2.00 -5.27
CA ARG A 9 -3.20 1.34 -5.77
C ARG A 9 -2.96 -0.14 -6.05
N ARG A 10 -1.84 -0.50 -6.71
CA ARG A 10 -1.49 -1.90 -6.96
C ARG A 10 -1.32 -2.71 -5.68
N VAL A 11 -0.64 -2.14 -4.68
CA VAL A 11 -0.46 -2.77 -3.37
C VAL A 11 -1.82 -2.99 -2.68
N ILE A 12 -2.68 -1.97 -2.64
CA ILE A 12 -4.00 -2.09 -2.00
C ILE A 12 -4.90 -3.06 -2.75
N ALA A 13 -4.90 -3.04 -4.08
CA ALA A 13 -5.66 -3.98 -4.88
C ALA A 13 -5.30 -5.42 -4.53
N ARG A 14 -4.00 -5.72 -4.36
CA ARG A 14 -3.53 -7.05 -3.96
C ARG A 14 -4.08 -7.48 -2.60
N VAL A 15 -4.01 -6.60 -1.61
CA VAL A 15 -4.57 -6.87 -0.26
C VAL A 15 -6.08 -7.06 -0.33
N ARG A 16 -6.79 -6.28 -1.13
CA ARG A 16 -8.25 -6.41 -1.34
C ARG A 16 -8.64 -7.68 -2.09
N SER A 17 -7.77 -8.21 -2.95
CA SER A 17 -7.96 -9.49 -3.62
C SER A 17 -7.81 -10.71 -2.70
N GLY A 18 -7.44 -10.52 -1.44
CA GLY A 18 -7.36 -11.58 -0.43
C GLY A 18 -5.94 -11.89 0.04
N ASP A 19 -4.91 -11.23 -0.49
CA ASP A 19 -3.56 -11.37 0.04
C ASP A 19 -3.46 -10.82 1.46
N SER A 20 -2.71 -11.54 2.30
CA SER A 20 -2.36 -11.06 3.63
C SER A 20 -1.51 -9.79 3.55
N LYS A 21 -1.76 -8.83 4.45
CA LYS A 21 -0.97 -7.57 4.56
C LYS A 21 0.54 -7.85 4.60
N SER A 22 0.96 -8.90 5.31
CA SER A 22 2.35 -9.34 5.41
C SER A 22 2.93 -9.82 4.08
N ALA A 23 2.15 -10.58 3.30
CA ALA A 23 2.56 -11.07 1.99
C ALA A 23 2.72 -9.90 1.01
N ALA A 24 1.77 -8.96 1.00
CA ALA A 24 1.87 -7.75 0.20
C ALA A 24 3.09 -6.90 0.58
N CYS A 25 3.37 -6.71 1.88
CA CYS A 25 4.58 -5.99 2.33
C CYS A 25 5.87 -6.62 1.79
N ARG A 26 5.98 -7.96 1.86
CA ARG A 26 7.15 -8.70 1.36
C ARG A 26 7.25 -8.66 -0.16
N LEU A 27 6.13 -8.76 -0.86
CA LEU A 27 6.06 -8.74 -2.33
C LEU A 27 6.47 -7.38 -2.90
N PHE A 28 6.05 -6.28 -2.27
CA PHE A 28 6.27 -4.92 -2.75
C PHE A 28 7.43 -4.20 -2.05
N GLY A 29 8.09 -4.84 -1.08
CA GLY A 29 9.22 -4.26 -0.35
C GLY A 29 8.86 -3.03 0.49
N ILE A 30 7.64 -3.00 1.06
CA ILE A 30 7.18 -1.90 1.92
C ILE A 30 7.04 -2.35 3.38
N SER A 31 7.12 -1.38 4.29
CA SER A 31 6.83 -1.64 5.70
C SER A 31 5.33 -1.80 5.96
N ARG A 32 4.98 -2.55 7.01
CA ARG A 32 3.58 -2.66 7.47
C ARG A 32 2.97 -1.31 7.84
N SER A 33 3.76 -0.41 8.41
CA SER A 33 3.31 0.94 8.80
C SER A 33 2.86 1.75 7.58
N THR A 34 3.63 1.68 6.49
CA THR A 34 3.29 2.31 5.21
C THR A 34 1.99 1.74 4.65
N LEU A 35 1.87 0.41 4.61
CA LEU A 35 0.64 -0.25 4.15
C LEU A 35 -0.57 0.12 5.00
N HIS A 36 -0.41 0.15 6.33
CA HIS A 36 -1.48 0.52 7.26
C HIS A 36 -1.95 1.97 7.04
N SER A 37 -1.02 2.90 6.84
CA SER A 37 -1.33 4.29 6.53
C SER A 37 -2.17 4.43 5.26
N TRP A 38 -1.82 3.68 4.20
CA TRP A 38 -2.59 3.72 2.95
C TRP A 38 -3.96 3.08 3.06
N LEU A 39 -4.09 1.96 3.79
CA LEU A 39 -5.37 1.31 4.00
C LEU A 39 -6.34 2.17 4.84
N ASN A 40 -5.81 3.04 5.70
CA ASN A 40 -6.62 3.92 6.55
C ASN A 40 -6.94 5.27 5.90
N ARG A 41 -6.45 5.54 4.69
CA ARG A 41 -6.70 6.79 3.97
C ARG A 41 -7.70 6.57 2.84
N ALA A 42 -8.65 7.50 2.71
CA ALA A 42 -9.57 7.53 1.57
C ALA A 42 -8.85 7.93 0.27
N ASP A 43 -7.84 8.81 0.38
CA ASP A 43 -7.04 9.27 -0.73
C ASP A 43 -5.58 8.79 -0.64
N LEU A 44 -5.07 8.31 -1.77
CA LEU A 44 -3.73 7.73 -1.90
C LEU A 44 -2.73 8.69 -2.53
N SER A 45 -3.08 9.95 -2.76
CA SER A 45 -2.15 10.92 -3.31
C SER A 45 -0.91 11.07 -2.40
N PRO A 46 0.27 11.30 -2.98
CA PRO A 46 1.41 11.71 -2.18
C PRO A 46 1.08 13.04 -1.49
N SER A 47 1.16 13.05 -0.16
CA SER A 47 1.24 14.33 0.54
C SER A 47 2.54 14.97 0.08
N GLN A 48 2.42 16.12 -0.57
CA GLN A 48 3.57 16.97 -0.92
C GLN A 48 4.27 17.44 0.35
#